data_AF-A0A2N1Q9M1-F1
#
_entry.id   AF-A0A2N1Q9M1-F1
#
_cell.length_a   1.000
_cell.length_b   1.000
_cell.length_c   1.000
_cell.angle_alpha   90.00
_cell.angle_beta   90.00
_cell.angle_gamma   90.00
#
_symmetry.space_group_name_H-M   'P 1'
#
loop_
_entity.id
_entity.type
_entity.pdbx_description
1 polymer ?
#
loop_
_entity_poly.entity_id
_entity_poly.type
_entity_poly.pdbx_seq_one_letter_code
_entity_poly.pdbx_strand_id
1 'polypeptide(L)'
;MPVNIYGGGATTNQNGLAFEQETSLRTAFENQGYTVVNSEVFLNMNLKGMITSKHGLYRDILIPNNILWSEILSKQLLPDEVFYNYSNRTIYIIEKKFQAAAGSVDEKLQTCDFKKRQYQKLLRDMNVTVEYIYVVNEWFDHPSYNDVKEYISLVGCRYYTRILPLEALGLLEDI
;
A
#
# COMPACT_ATOMS: atom_id res chain seq x y z
N MET A 1 21.51 -5.34 11.29
CA MET A 1 22.05 -5.36 9.93
C MET A 1 20.99 -4.77 9.02
N PRO A 2 21.26 -3.67 8.30
CA PRO A 2 20.27 -3.09 7.41
C PRO A 2 20.04 -4.06 6.24
N VAL A 3 18.78 -4.44 6.02
CA VAL A 3 18.38 -5.20 4.84
C VAL A 3 18.55 -4.26 3.65
N ASN A 4 19.40 -4.63 2.69
CA ASN A 4 19.54 -3.92 1.42
C ASN A 4 18.16 -3.85 0.73
N ILE A 5 17.61 -2.65 0.59
CA ILE A 5 16.44 -2.35 -0.26
C ILE A 5 16.92 -1.66 -1.55
N TYR A 6 18.10 -2.03 -2.04
CA TYR A 6 18.56 -1.67 -3.37
C TYR A 6 18.59 -2.93 -4.22
N GLY A 7 17.77 -2.94 -5.27
CA GLY A 7 17.79 -3.98 -6.29
C GLY A 7 16.46 -4.68 -6.44
N GLY A 8 15.64 -4.17 -7.37
CA GLY A 8 14.73 -5.03 -8.09
C GLY A 8 15.58 -6.13 -8.74
N GLY A 9 15.60 -7.30 -8.13
CA GLY A 9 16.11 -8.50 -8.78
C GLY A 9 15.27 -8.77 -10.01
N ALA A 10 15.85 -9.39 -11.04
CA ALA A 10 15.14 -9.77 -12.25
C ALA A 10 13.85 -10.59 -11.98
N THR A 11 13.77 -11.26 -10.82
CA THR A 11 12.61 -12.00 -10.32
C THR A 11 11.51 -11.10 -9.72
N THR A 12 11.85 -10.00 -9.05
CA THR A 12 10.85 -9.05 -8.50
C THR A 12 10.04 -8.38 -9.61
N ASN A 13 10.63 -8.23 -10.80
CA ASN A 13 9.93 -7.68 -11.96
C ASN A 13 8.93 -8.67 -12.60
N GLN A 14 9.06 -9.97 -12.33
CA GLN A 14 8.14 -11.00 -12.86
C GLN A 14 6.91 -11.20 -11.97
N ASN A 15 7.07 -11.12 -10.63
CA ASN A 15 6.04 -11.48 -9.65
C ASN A 15 5.48 -10.27 -8.87
N GLY A 16 5.42 -9.10 -9.50
CA GLY A 16 5.04 -7.84 -8.86
C GLY A 16 3.93 -7.10 -9.58
N LEU A 17 3.18 -6.30 -8.82
CA LEU A 17 2.14 -5.41 -9.34
C LEU A 17 2.80 -4.17 -9.97
N ALA A 18 2.77 -4.07 -11.29
CA ALA A 18 3.23 -2.89 -12.01
C ALA A 18 2.21 -1.74 -11.90
N PHE A 19 2.70 -0.55 -11.56
CA PHE A 19 1.91 0.66 -11.43
C PHE A 19 2.46 1.78 -12.32
N GLU A 20 1.55 2.35 -13.10
CA GLU A 20 1.67 3.70 -13.63
C GLU A 20 0.76 4.63 -12.81
N GLN A 21 0.82 5.94 -13.08
CA GLN A 21 0.08 6.94 -12.32
C GLN A 21 -1.43 6.62 -12.23
N GLU A 22 -2.02 6.14 -13.33
CA GLU A 22 -3.46 5.88 -13.46
C GLU A 22 -3.84 4.40 -13.22
N THR A 23 -2.88 3.49 -13.11
CA THR A 23 -3.16 2.05 -12.97
C THR A 23 -3.81 1.77 -11.62
N SER A 24 -5.05 1.28 -11.61
CA SER A 24 -5.73 0.90 -10.36
C SER A 24 -5.14 -0.37 -9.75
N LEU A 25 -5.26 -0.55 -8.43
CA LEU A 25 -4.84 -1.78 -7.76
C LEU A 25 -5.57 -3.02 -8.31
N ARG A 26 -6.85 -2.87 -8.69
CA ARG A 26 -7.62 -3.90 -9.40
C ARG A 26 -6.89 -4.35 -10.67
N THR A 27 -6.61 -3.40 -11.55
CA THR A 27 -5.99 -3.70 -12.85
C THR A 27 -4.62 -4.33 -12.67
N ALA A 28 -3.86 -3.88 -11.67
CA ALA A 28 -2.57 -4.48 -11.34
C ALA A 28 -2.71 -5.95 -10.91
N PHE A 29 -3.70 -6.30 -10.07
CA PHE A 29 -3.97 -7.69 -9.69
C PHE A 29 -4.43 -8.54 -10.87
N GLU A 30 -5.36 -8.04 -11.68
CA GLU A 30 -5.87 -8.74 -12.87
C GLU A 30 -4.74 -9.05 -13.87
N ASN A 31 -3.79 -8.14 -14.05
CA ASN A 31 -2.60 -8.34 -14.88
C ASN A 31 -1.63 -9.39 -14.32
N GLN A 32 -1.68 -9.70 -13.02
CA GLN A 32 -0.90 -10.77 -12.37
C GLN A 32 -1.67 -12.10 -12.28
N GLY A 33 -2.79 -12.24 -13.00
CA GLY A 33 -3.57 -13.48 -13.05
C GLY A 33 -4.55 -13.67 -11.87
N TYR A 34 -4.73 -12.65 -11.03
CA TYR A 34 -5.78 -12.67 -10.01
C TYR A 34 -7.14 -12.35 -10.63
N THR A 35 -8.20 -12.89 -10.06
CA THR A 35 -9.58 -12.50 -10.40
C THR A 35 -10.11 -11.57 -9.33
N VAL A 36 -10.69 -10.43 -9.73
CA VAL A 36 -11.28 -9.48 -8.79
C VAL A 36 -12.79 -9.35 -9.04
N VAL A 37 -13.60 -9.91 -8.15
CA VAL A 37 -15.08 -9.85 -8.25
C VAL A 37 -15.59 -8.90 -7.17
N ASN A 38 -16.32 -7.86 -7.56
CA ASN A 38 -16.64 -6.74 -6.65
C ASN A 38 -15.35 -6.25 -5.98
N SER A 39 -15.24 -6.23 -4.66
CA SER A 39 -14.01 -5.84 -3.98
C SER A 39 -13.10 -7.02 -3.60
N GLU A 40 -13.50 -8.26 -3.87
CA GLU A 40 -12.79 -9.45 -3.42
C GLU A 40 -11.74 -9.92 -4.44
N VAL A 41 -10.56 -10.28 -3.94
CA VAL A 41 -9.40 -10.71 -4.73
C VAL A 41 -9.19 -12.21 -4.56
N PHE A 42 -9.13 -12.93 -5.69
CA PHE A 42 -8.98 -14.38 -5.74
C PHE A 42 -7.75 -14.79 -6.56
N LEU A 43 -7.08 -15.86 -6.13
CA LEU A 43 -6.08 -16.58 -6.93
C LEU A 43 -6.45 -18.06 -6.96
N ASN A 44 -6.61 -18.64 -8.14
CA ASN A 44 -7.03 -20.04 -8.31
C ASN A 44 -8.27 -20.39 -7.48
N MET A 45 -9.30 -19.51 -7.52
CA MET A 45 -10.54 -19.58 -6.73
C MET A 45 -10.40 -19.42 -5.20
N ASN A 46 -9.18 -19.27 -4.67
CA ASN A 46 -8.97 -19.01 -3.25
C ASN A 46 -9.08 -17.51 -2.96
N LEU A 47 -9.97 -17.15 -2.03
CA LEU A 47 -10.10 -15.78 -1.55
C LEU A 47 -8.84 -15.35 -0.80
N LYS A 48 -8.16 -14.33 -1.30
CA LYS A 48 -6.90 -13.80 -0.72
C LYS A 48 -7.15 -12.55 0.12
N GLY A 49 -8.16 -11.77 -0.22
CA GLY A 49 -8.44 -10.53 0.49
C GLY A 49 -9.47 -9.66 -0.23
N MET A 50 -9.48 -8.38 0.11
CA MET A 50 -10.28 -7.39 -0.59
C MET A 50 -9.49 -6.11 -0.89
N ILE A 51 -9.88 -5.41 -1.95
CA ILE A 51 -9.37 -4.11 -2.32
C ILE A 51 -10.43 -3.03 -2.13
N THR A 52 -9.99 -1.84 -1.74
CA THR A 52 -10.85 -0.65 -1.68
C THR A 52 -10.01 0.61 -1.79
N SER A 53 -10.63 1.78 -1.87
CA SER A 53 -9.93 3.05 -2.02
C SER A 53 -10.76 4.21 -1.50
N LYS A 54 -10.12 5.32 -1.13
CA LYS A 54 -10.79 6.57 -0.71
C LYS A 54 -11.90 6.31 0.33
N HIS A 55 -13.15 6.65 0.01
CA HIS A 55 -14.31 6.45 0.87
C HIS A 55 -14.71 4.96 1.04
N GLY A 56 -14.24 4.09 0.15
CA GLY A 56 -14.47 2.66 0.23
C GLY A 56 -13.84 2.02 1.48
N LEU A 57 -12.70 2.51 1.99
CA LEU A 57 -12.17 2.09 3.30
C LEU A 57 -13.24 2.20 4.40
N TYR A 58 -14.03 3.27 4.38
CA TYR A 58 -15.06 3.52 5.37
C TYR A 58 -16.28 2.63 5.14
N ARG A 59 -16.75 2.57 3.89
CA ARG A 59 -17.94 1.81 3.51
C ARG A 59 -17.75 0.30 3.63
N ASP A 60 -16.60 -0.20 3.20
CA ASP A 60 -16.37 -1.63 2.99
C ASP A 60 -15.62 -2.29 4.15
N ILE A 61 -14.87 -1.51 4.95
CA ILE A 61 -14.08 -2.03 6.08
C ILE A 61 -14.61 -1.48 7.41
N LEU A 62 -14.70 -0.16 7.60
CA LEU A 62 -15.01 0.39 8.92
C LEU A 62 -16.47 0.20 9.34
N ILE A 63 -17.43 0.56 8.49
CA ILE A 63 -18.87 0.44 8.79
C ILE A 63 -19.26 -1.01 9.12
N PRO A 64 -18.86 -2.03 8.33
CA PRO A 64 -19.14 -3.43 8.67
C PRO A 64 -18.52 -3.91 9.98
N ASN A 65 -17.44 -3.27 10.43
CA ASN A 65 -16.78 -3.55 11.71
C ASN A 65 -17.25 -2.63 12.85
N ASN A 66 -18.35 -1.87 12.67
CA ASN A 66 -18.90 -0.94 13.66
C ASN A 66 -17.92 0.16 14.11
N ILE A 67 -17.03 0.61 13.21
CA ILE A 67 -16.05 1.66 13.50
C ILE A 67 -16.55 3.00 12.95
N LEU A 68 -16.84 3.94 13.85
CA LEU A 68 -17.18 5.32 13.49
C LEU A 68 -15.94 6.21 13.52
N TRP A 69 -15.36 6.48 12.34
CA TRP A 69 -14.07 7.19 12.24
C TRP A 69 -14.04 8.56 12.92
N SER A 70 -15.16 9.28 12.94
CA SER A 70 -15.27 10.63 13.48
C SER A 70 -15.16 10.69 15.00
N GLU A 71 -15.33 9.56 15.69
CA GLU A 71 -15.09 9.44 17.13
C GLU A 71 -13.61 9.18 17.46
N ILE A 72 -12.82 8.74 16.46
CA ILE A 72 -11.43 8.30 16.64
C ILE A 72 -10.44 9.34 16.09
N LEU A 73 -10.74 9.91 14.92
CA LEU A 73 -9.87 10.84 14.20
C LEU A 73 -10.53 12.20 14.03
N SER A 74 -9.73 13.25 14.15
CA SER A 74 -10.17 14.64 13.92
C SER A 74 -10.30 14.99 12.44
N LYS A 75 -9.78 14.15 11.53
CA LYS A 75 -9.87 14.36 10.08
C LYS A 75 -9.88 13.02 9.34
N GLN A 76 -10.74 12.93 8.34
CA GLN A 76 -10.84 11.76 7.46
C GLN A 76 -9.56 11.60 6.61
N LEU A 77 -9.14 10.36 6.39
CA LEU A 77 -7.96 9.99 5.61
C LEU A 77 -8.39 9.16 4.39
N LEU A 78 -8.04 9.61 3.19
CA LEU A 78 -8.51 8.98 1.95
C LEU A 78 -7.32 8.32 1.22
N PRO A 79 -7.06 7.02 1.46
CA PRO A 79 -5.95 6.32 0.83
C PRO A 79 -6.18 6.21 -0.67
N ASP A 80 -5.10 6.16 -1.47
CA ASP A 80 -5.21 5.93 -2.91
C ASP A 80 -5.74 4.53 -3.18
N GLU A 81 -5.15 3.53 -2.53
CA GLU A 81 -5.57 2.13 -2.61
C GLU A 81 -5.39 1.46 -1.24
N VAL A 82 -6.17 0.42 -1.00
CA VAL A 82 -6.09 -0.43 0.19
C VAL A 82 -6.21 -1.87 -0.25
N PHE A 83 -5.34 -2.73 0.27
CA PHE A 83 -5.50 -4.17 0.22
C PHE A 83 -5.61 -4.73 1.63
N TYR A 84 -6.71 -5.40 1.95
CA TYR A 84 -6.83 -6.16 3.18
C TYR A 84 -6.57 -7.63 2.86
N ASN A 85 -5.40 -8.13 3.25
CA ASN A 85 -5.03 -9.54 3.12
C ASN A 85 -5.62 -10.32 4.30
N TYR A 86 -6.44 -11.32 3.99
CA TYR A 86 -7.13 -12.11 5.01
C TYR A 86 -6.24 -13.19 5.64
N SER A 87 -5.21 -13.69 4.93
CA SER A 87 -4.36 -14.77 5.45
C SER A 87 -3.49 -14.32 6.61
N ASN A 88 -2.93 -13.11 6.51
CA ASN A 88 -2.03 -12.53 7.52
C ASN A 88 -2.67 -11.41 8.34
N ARG A 89 -3.97 -11.16 8.15
CA ARG A 89 -4.74 -10.09 8.80
C ARG A 89 -4.06 -8.72 8.72
N THR A 90 -3.49 -8.39 7.56
CA THR A 90 -2.80 -7.11 7.33
C THR A 90 -3.58 -6.23 6.36
N ILE A 91 -3.83 -4.99 6.77
CA ILE A 91 -4.34 -3.93 5.91
C ILE A 91 -3.16 -3.11 5.39
N TYR A 92 -2.92 -3.20 4.09
CA TYR A 92 -1.92 -2.44 3.36
C TYR A 92 -2.55 -1.17 2.82
N ILE A 93 -2.14 -0.03 3.36
CA ILE A 93 -2.44 1.30 2.82
C ILE A 93 -1.40 1.60 1.76
N ILE A 94 -1.84 1.78 0.52
CA ILE A 94 -0.95 1.99 -0.63
C ILE A 94 -1.21 3.39 -1.17
N GLU A 95 -0.17 4.22 -1.20
CA GLU A 95 -0.23 5.57 -1.74
C GLU A 95 0.71 5.75 -2.91
N LYS A 96 0.17 6.26 -4.01
CA LYS A 96 0.91 6.48 -5.24
C LYS A 96 1.52 7.88 -5.20
N LYS A 97 2.79 7.99 -5.59
CA LYS A 97 3.51 9.27 -5.70
C LYS A 97 4.25 9.28 -7.03
N PHE A 98 3.63 9.91 -8.02
CA PHE A 98 4.18 10.06 -9.37
C PHE A 98 4.43 11.54 -9.60
N GLN A 99 5.65 11.87 -10.04
CA GLN A 99 6.07 13.25 -10.21
C GLN A 99 6.89 13.40 -11.51
N ALA A 100 6.68 14.52 -12.19
CA ALA A 100 7.36 14.86 -13.44
C ALA A 100 8.13 16.20 -13.39
N ALA A 101 7.96 16.98 -12.32
CA ALA A 101 8.67 18.22 -12.06
C ALA A 101 8.74 18.47 -10.55
N ALA A 102 9.73 19.25 -10.07
CA ALA A 102 9.85 19.63 -8.67
C ALA A 102 8.57 20.32 -8.16
N GLY A 103 8.15 20.02 -6.92
CA GLY A 103 6.92 20.58 -6.39
C GLY A 103 6.53 20.07 -5.00
N SER A 104 5.35 20.46 -4.53
CA SER A 104 4.85 20.21 -3.15
C SER A 104 4.72 18.74 -2.72
N VAL A 105 5.02 17.79 -3.60
CA VAL A 105 5.01 16.35 -3.31
C VAL A 105 6.30 15.94 -2.59
N ASP A 106 7.40 16.67 -2.81
CA ASP A 106 8.71 16.37 -2.21
C ASP A 106 8.67 16.40 -0.67
N GLU A 107 7.98 17.39 -0.08
CA GLU A 107 7.81 17.50 1.38
C GLU A 107 6.87 16.42 1.96
N LYS A 108 5.94 15.88 1.15
CA LYS A 108 4.87 14.99 1.62
C LYS A 108 5.34 13.58 1.89
N LEU A 109 6.48 13.15 1.35
CA LEU A 109 7.04 11.81 1.59
C LEU A 109 7.35 11.56 3.08
N GLN A 110 7.68 12.62 3.82
CA GLN A 110 7.96 12.55 5.27
C GLN A 110 6.69 12.30 6.11
N THR A 111 5.49 12.45 5.54
CA THR A 111 4.23 12.34 6.30
C THR A 111 3.75 10.90 6.52
N CYS A 112 4.46 9.91 6.00
CA CYS A 112 4.06 8.50 6.08
C CYS A 112 3.92 8.00 7.52
N ASP A 113 4.85 8.35 8.43
CA ASP A 113 4.79 7.92 9.84
C ASP A 113 3.47 8.38 10.48
N PHE A 114 3.18 9.69 10.37
CA PHE A 114 1.94 10.25 10.89
C PHE A 114 0.72 9.53 10.31
N LYS A 115 0.64 9.38 8.98
CA LYS A 115 -0.48 8.68 8.34
C LYS A 115 -0.62 7.24 8.81
N LYS A 116 0.48 6.46 8.87
CA LYS A 116 0.50 5.08 9.35
C LYS A 116 -0.06 4.99 10.77
N ARG A 117 0.37 5.87 11.68
CA ARG A 117 -0.15 5.94 13.06
C ARG A 117 -1.63 6.25 13.13
N GLN A 118 -2.14 7.14 12.28
CA GLN A 118 -3.57 7.44 12.26
C GLN A 118 -4.40 6.26 11.75
N TYR A 119 -3.93 5.51 10.74
CA TYR A 119 -4.58 4.28 10.31
C TYR A 119 -4.52 3.18 11.38
N GLN A 120 -3.39 3.02 12.08
CA GLN A 120 -3.27 2.11 13.22
C GLN A 120 -4.25 2.47 14.33
N LYS A 121 -4.40 3.76 14.65
CA LYS A 121 -5.39 4.24 15.62
C LYS A 121 -6.82 3.94 15.16
N LEU A 122 -7.11 4.15 13.88
CA LEU A 122 -8.43 3.94 13.28
C LEU A 122 -8.85 2.46 13.24
N LEU A 123 -7.89 1.56 13.04
CA LEU A 123 -8.11 0.12 12.85
C LEU A 123 -7.76 -0.73 14.07
N ARG A 124 -7.42 -0.09 15.20
CA ARG A 124 -6.90 -0.74 16.41
C ARG A 124 -7.79 -1.88 16.89
N ASP A 125 -9.10 -1.67 16.86
CA ASP A 125 -10.06 -2.60 17.46
C ASP A 125 -10.40 -3.79 16.54
N MET A 126 -9.89 -3.80 15.30
CA MET A 126 -10.05 -4.92 14.36
C MET A 126 -9.04 -6.06 14.56
N ASN A 127 -8.04 -5.88 15.43
CA ASN A 127 -6.92 -6.82 15.61
C ASN A 127 -6.27 -7.20 14.25
N VAL A 128 -5.88 -6.16 13.51
CA VAL A 128 -5.17 -6.25 12.22
C VAL A 128 -3.82 -5.54 12.32
N THR A 129 -2.86 -6.00 11.51
CA THR A 129 -1.65 -5.22 11.27
C THR A 129 -1.93 -4.14 10.22
N VAL A 130 -1.32 -2.97 10.37
CA VAL A 130 -1.43 -1.89 9.38
C VAL A 130 -0.06 -1.61 8.80
N GLU A 131 0.04 -1.74 7.49
CA GLU A 131 1.25 -1.45 6.71
C GLU A 131 1.01 -0.26 5.79
N TYR A 132 2.01 0.60 5.63
CA TYR A 132 1.90 1.80 4.81
C TYR A 132 3.00 1.78 3.75
N ILE A 133 2.59 1.79 2.49
CA ILE A 133 3.44 1.58 1.32
C ILE A 133 3.29 2.77 0.37
N TYR A 134 4.42 3.34 -0.05
CA TYR A 134 4.46 4.18 -1.22
C TYR A 134 4.78 3.38 -2.48
N VAL A 135 4.07 3.67 -3.56
CA VAL A 135 4.48 3.27 -4.91
C VAL A 135 4.89 4.54 -5.65
N VAL A 136 6.16 4.62 -6.02
CA VAL A 136 6.80 5.82 -6.57
C VAL A 136 7.27 5.60 -8.00
N ASN A 137 7.48 6.66 -8.78
CA ASN A 137 8.18 6.58 -10.07
C ASN A 137 9.67 6.92 -9.92
N GLU A 138 10.41 6.77 -11.01
CA GLU A 138 11.88 6.94 -11.07
C GLU A 138 12.35 8.36 -10.75
N TRP A 139 11.44 9.34 -10.75
CA TRP A 139 11.72 10.69 -10.27
C TRP A 139 12.38 10.67 -8.88
N PHE A 140 11.90 9.78 -8.01
CA PHE A 140 12.39 9.67 -6.63
C PHE A 140 13.70 8.87 -6.52
N ASP A 141 14.23 8.33 -7.61
CA ASP A 141 15.55 7.66 -7.63
C ASP A 141 16.71 8.65 -7.66
N HIS A 142 16.42 9.94 -7.82
CA HIS A 142 17.43 10.98 -7.67
C HIS A 142 18.04 10.96 -6.25
N PRO A 143 19.39 11.06 -6.09
CA PRO A 143 20.06 10.94 -4.80
C PRO A 143 19.60 11.93 -3.72
N SER A 144 19.03 13.07 -4.11
CA SER A 144 18.46 14.05 -3.16
C SER A 144 17.31 13.50 -2.32
N TYR A 145 16.73 12.36 -2.69
CA TYR A 145 15.67 11.70 -1.93
C TYR A 145 16.18 10.60 -0.98
N ASN A 146 17.49 10.38 -0.90
CA ASN A 146 18.06 9.31 -0.08
C ASN A 146 17.69 9.47 1.40
N ASP A 147 17.79 10.68 1.96
CA ASP A 147 17.48 10.94 3.36
C ASP A 147 16.02 10.65 3.69
N VAL A 148 15.09 11.03 2.80
CA VAL A 148 13.66 10.74 3.01
C VAL A 148 13.33 9.27 2.80
N LYS A 149 13.99 8.58 1.86
CA LYS A 149 13.87 7.12 1.67
C LYS A 149 14.39 6.34 2.88
N GLU A 150 15.50 6.78 3.46
CA GLU A 150 16.02 6.23 4.72
C GLU A 150 15.02 6.46 5.86
N TYR A 151 14.50 7.69 5.99
CA TYR A 151 13.49 8.01 7.00
C TYR A 151 12.22 7.17 6.86
N ILE A 152 11.68 7.01 5.64
CA ILE A 152 10.52 6.13 5.35
C ILE A 152 10.76 4.72 5.91
N SER A 153 11.95 4.17 5.66
CA SER A 153 12.33 2.83 6.14
C SER A 153 12.48 2.78 7.66
N LEU A 154 13.10 3.82 8.25
CA LEU A 154 13.32 3.95 9.70
C LEU A 154 12.00 3.94 10.49
N VAL A 155 10.97 4.61 9.97
CA VAL A 155 9.64 4.66 10.61
C VAL A 155 8.75 3.46 10.27
N GLY A 156 9.31 2.44 9.62
CA GLY A 156 8.59 1.21 9.27
C GLY A 156 7.54 1.38 8.18
N CYS A 157 7.62 2.46 7.39
CA CYS A 157 6.91 2.55 6.12
C CYS A 157 7.78 1.93 5.02
N ARG A 158 7.16 1.57 3.89
CA ARG A 158 7.86 0.95 2.77
C ARG A 158 7.65 1.76 1.51
N TYR A 159 8.56 1.63 0.56
CA TYR A 159 8.39 2.21 -0.76
C TYR A 159 8.89 1.25 -1.83
N TYR A 160 8.29 1.32 -3.01
CA TYR A 160 8.70 0.55 -4.17
C TYR A 160 8.62 1.42 -5.43
N THR A 161 9.63 1.34 -6.29
CA THR A 161 9.67 2.08 -7.56
C THR A 161 8.96 1.27 -8.64
N ARG A 162 7.83 1.79 -9.14
CA ARG A 162 6.93 1.24 -10.18
C ARG A 162 6.30 -0.13 -9.93
N ILE A 163 7.01 -1.05 -9.30
CA ILE A 163 6.57 -2.44 -9.13
C ILE A 163 6.44 -2.70 -7.64
N LEU A 164 5.24 -3.00 -7.18
CA LEU A 164 4.96 -3.42 -5.81
C LEU A 164 4.99 -4.97 -5.75
N PRO A 165 6.00 -5.59 -5.11
CA PRO A 165 6.11 -7.05 -5.06
C PRO A 165 4.90 -7.69 -4.37
N LEU A 166 4.41 -8.83 -4.87
CA LEU A 166 3.28 -9.53 -4.25
C LEU A 166 3.61 -9.98 -2.82
N GLU A 167 4.86 -10.35 -2.55
CA GLU A 167 5.32 -10.74 -1.23
C GLU A 167 5.28 -9.56 -0.24
N ALA A 168 5.42 -8.33 -0.74
CA ALA A 168 5.26 -7.12 0.08
C ALA A 168 3.83 -6.96 0.61
N LEU A 169 2.86 -7.58 -0.06
CA LEU A 169 1.45 -7.68 0.32
C LEU A 169 1.12 -9.00 1.04
N GLY A 170 2.13 -9.80 1.41
CA GLY A 170 1.93 -11.09 2.08
C GLY A 170 1.28 -12.14 1.18
N LEU A 171 1.42 -11.99 -0.13
CA LEU A 171 1.02 -12.96 -1.13
C LEU A 171 2.27 -13.70 -1.56
N LEU A 172 2.65 -14.74 -0.81
CA LEU A 172 3.66 -15.69 -1.24
C LEU A 172 2.99 -16.64 -2.23
N GLU A 173 3.63 -16.87 -3.38
CA GLU A 173 3.25 -17.96 -4.26
C GLU A 173 3.59 -19.27 -3.55
N ASP A 174 2.57 -20.07 -3.23
CA ASP A 174 2.79 -21.48 -2.91
C ASP A 174 3.26 -22.13 -4.24
N ILE A 175 4.58 -22.16 -4.46
CA ILE A 175 5.23 -22.91 -5.55
C ILE A 175 5.24 -24.40 -5.21
#